data_AF-A0A0G1L695-F1
#
_entry.id   AF-A0A0G1L695-F1
#
_cell.length_a   1.000
_cell.length_b   1.000
_cell.length_c   1.000
_cell.angle_alpha   90.00
_cell.angle_beta   90.00
_cell.angle_gamma   90.00
#
_symmetry.space_group_name_H-M   'P 1'
#
loop_
_entity.id
_entity.type
_entity.pdbx_description
1 polymer ?
#
loop_
_entity_poly.entity_id
_entity_poly.type
_entity_poly.pdbx_seq_one_letter_code
_entity_poly.pdbx_strand_id
1 'polypeptide(L)'
;MRGYTLLEIVVYVSILAVIAVLVVGSILSIYQAFAKTKVERRLALNGDVAMETIIRDVRAAESFDAGVSVFGTSPGVLQINISGSTEKFSLSGAVLQVQKGGPTENLTSSDVSVTNLIFYATSTDNSKMIKVEFTLEAGSGKFQKTKNFYGSAVMRGAY
;
A
#
# COMPACT_ATOMS: atom_id res chain seq x y z
N MET A 1 8.42 0.34 68.76
CA MET A 1 7.79 0.38 67.42
C MET A 1 7.96 1.79 66.88
N ARG A 2 8.79 1.99 65.86
CA ARG A 2 8.96 3.31 65.22
C ARG A 2 7.78 3.50 64.26
N GLY A 3 6.85 4.36 64.62
CA GLY A 3 5.71 4.70 63.78
C GLY A 3 6.20 5.41 62.52
N TYR A 4 5.76 4.94 61.35
CA TYR A 4 5.99 5.62 60.08
C TYR A 4 5.51 7.06 60.18
N THR A 5 6.35 8.01 59.75
CA THR A 5 5.98 9.43 59.80
C THR A 5 4.99 9.73 58.68
N LEU A 6 4.00 10.60 58.91
CA LEU A 6 3.04 11.00 57.88
C LEU A 6 3.74 11.57 56.63
N LEU A 7 4.87 12.25 56.82
CA LEU A 7 5.71 12.78 55.74
C LEU A 7 6.24 11.67 54.83
N GLU A 8 6.69 10.56 55.40
CA GLU A 8 7.24 9.42 54.66
C GLU A 8 6.18 8.79 53.74
N ILE A 9 4.93 8.68 54.21
CA ILE A 9 3.80 8.19 53.41
C ILE A 9 3.49 9.14 52.24
N VAL A 10 3.50 10.46 52.47
CA VAL A 10 3.25 11.45 51.41
C VAL A 10 4.30 11.36 50.30
N VAL A 11 5.58 11.21 50.68
CA VAL A 11 6.67 11.04 49.71
C VAL A 11 6.45 9.76 48.89
N TYR A 12 6.14 8.62 49.52
CA TYR A 12 5.89 7.38 48.78
C TYR A 12 4.68 7.47 47.84
N VAL A 13 3.58 8.08 48.27
CA VAL A 13 2.40 8.27 47.41
C VAL A 13 2.72 9.19 46.23
N SER A 14 3.51 10.24 46.43
CA SER A 14 3.91 11.16 45.36
C SER A 14 4.78 10.46 44.29
N ILE A 15 5.73 9.63 44.72
CA ILE A 15 6.58 8.84 43.82
C ILE A 15 5.73 7.82 43.05
N LEU A 16 4.82 7.13 43.75
CA LEU A 16 3.91 6.17 43.13
C LEU A 16 3.02 6.84 42.07
N ALA A 17 2.49 8.03 42.37
CA ALA A 17 1.67 8.79 41.42
C ALA A 17 2.46 9.16 40.16
N VAL A 18 3.71 9.63 40.30
CA VAL A 18 4.58 9.94 39.15
C VAL A 18 4.86 8.69 38.32
N ILE A 19 5.20 7.57 38.96
CA ILE A 19 5.45 6.30 38.26
C ILE A 19 4.18 5.84 37.52
N ALA A 20 3.02 5.93 38.16
CA ALA A 20 1.74 5.55 37.55
C ALA A 20 1.46 6.36 36.27
N VAL A 21 1.69 7.68 36.30
CA VAL A 21 1.53 8.55 35.12
C VAL A 21 2.49 8.14 34.00
N LEU A 22 3.76 7.86 34.32
CA LEU A 22 4.76 7.42 33.34
C LEU A 22 4.38 6.07 32.71
N VAL A 23 3.89 5.12 33.51
CA VAL A 23 3.45 3.81 33.03
C VAL A 23 2.24 3.95 32.11
N VAL A 24 1.23 4.72 32.50
CA VAL A 24 0.04 4.96 31.66
C VAL A 24 0.43 5.64 30.36
N GLY A 25 1.28 6.68 30.41
CA GLY A 25 1.80 7.35 29.21
C GLY A 25 2.55 6.40 28.27
N SER A 26 3.33 5.48 28.83
CA SER A 26 4.06 4.46 28.07
C SER A 26 3.11 3.48 27.38
N ILE A 27 2.09 2.98 28.08
CA ILE A 27 1.08 2.07 27.52
C ILE A 27 0.33 2.73 26.35
N LEU A 28 -0.09 3.99 26.52
CA LEU A 28 -0.76 4.74 25.46
C LEU A 28 0.14 4.96 24.24
N SER A 29 1.43 5.22 24.46
CA SER A 29 2.42 5.38 23.39
C SER A 29 2.62 4.08 22.61
N ILE A 30 2.74 2.96 23.32
CA ILE A 30 2.85 1.63 22.73
C ILE A 30 1.61 1.29 21.90
N TYR A 31 0.41 1.56 22.41
CA TYR A 31 -0.84 1.31 21.69
C TYR A 31 -0.90 2.08 20.36
N GLN A 32 -0.51 3.35 20.38
CA GLN A 32 -0.45 4.17 19.16
C GLN A 32 0.58 3.65 18.15
N ALA A 33 1.74 3.20 18.62
CA ALA A 33 2.76 2.59 17.78
C ALA A 33 2.22 1.31 17.11
N PHE A 34 1.56 0.43 17.87
CA PHE A 34 0.94 -0.79 17.31
C PHE A 34 -0.12 -0.49 16.25
N ALA A 35 -1.00 0.49 16.50
CA ALA A 35 -2.01 0.89 15.53
C ALA A 35 -1.38 1.39 14.22
N LYS A 36 -0.35 2.22 14.31
CA LYS A 36 0.41 2.72 13.16
C LYS A 36 1.09 1.59 12.38
N THR A 37 1.81 0.70 13.06
CA THR A 37 2.52 -0.43 12.43
C THR A 37 1.54 -1.36 11.71
N LYS A 38 0.34 -1.58 12.26
CA LYS A 38 -0.69 -2.40 11.61
C LYS A 38 -1.14 -1.82 10.28
N VAL A 39 -1.36 -0.50 10.20
CA VAL A 39 -1.74 0.19 8.96
C VAL A 39 -0.59 0.15 7.95
N GLU A 40 0.64 0.42 8.38
CA GLU A 40 1.83 0.39 7.51
C GLU A 40 2.08 -1.00 6.92
N ARG A 41 1.95 -2.06 7.73
CA ARG A 41 2.06 -3.44 7.26
C ARG A 41 1.00 -3.76 6.21
N ARG A 42 -0.23 -3.28 6.40
CA ARG A 42 -1.32 -3.48 5.45
C ARG A 42 -1.02 -2.81 4.10
N LEU A 43 -0.57 -1.56 4.13
CA LEU A 43 -0.16 -0.82 2.92
C LEU A 43 0.95 -1.57 2.19
N ALA A 44 1.99 -2.02 2.91
CA ALA A 44 3.08 -2.79 2.33
C ALA A 44 2.58 -4.07 1.65
N LEU A 45 1.84 -4.93 2.36
CA LEU A 45 1.36 -6.19 1.80
C LEU A 45 0.47 -5.99 0.56
N ASN A 46 -0.46 -5.04 0.59
CA ASN A 46 -1.35 -4.80 -0.55
C ASN A 46 -0.57 -4.22 -1.75
N GLY A 47 0.33 -3.27 -1.50
CA GLY A 47 1.09 -2.65 -2.57
C GLY A 47 2.16 -3.58 -3.14
N ASP A 48 2.82 -4.39 -2.32
CA ASP A 48 3.82 -5.35 -2.78
C ASP A 48 3.17 -6.44 -3.64
N VAL A 49 2.03 -7.01 -3.21
CA VAL A 49 1.29 -8.01 -3.99
C VAL A 49 0.74 -7.44 -5.30
N ALA A 50 0.17 -6.23 -5.26
CA ALA A 50 -0.34 -5.57 -6.46
C ALA A 50 0.79 -5.25 -7.45
N MET A 51 1.91 -4.70 -6.96
CA MET A 51 3.07 -4.38 -7.78
C MET A 51 3.71 -5.63 -8.36
N GLU A 52 3.94 -6.67 -7.56
CA GLU A 52 4.50 -7.93 -8.03
C GLU A 52 3.63 -8.54 -9.13
N THR A 53 2.31 -8.52 -8.95
CA THR A 53 1.37 -9.03 -9.95
C THR A 53 1.44 -8.24 -11.25
N ILE A 54 1.37 -6.91 -11.20
CA ILE A 54 1.47 -6.07 -12.40
C ILE A 54 2.81 -6.28 -13.10
N ILE A 55 3.93 -6.25 -12.37
CA ILE A 55 5.27 -6.37 -12.93
C ILE A 55 5.49 -7.75 -13.55
N ARG A 56 5.03 -8.82 -12.90
CA ARG A 56 5.10 -10.18 -13.43
C ARG A 56 4.30 -10.30 -14.73
N ASP A 57 3.07 -9.79 -14.74
CA ASP A 57 2.16 -9.94 -15.87
C ASP A 57 2.63 -9.06 -17.06
N VAL A 58 3.16 -7.86 -16.78
CA VAL A 58 3.84 -7.02 -17.80
C VAL A 58 5.08 -7.71 -18.37
N ARG A 59 5.91 -8.38 -17.56
CA ARG A 59 7.05 -9.15 -18.08
C ARG A 59 6.62 -10.30 -18.98
N ALA A 60 5.49 -10.92 -18.68
CA ALA A 60 4.92 -11.99 -19.51
C ALA A 60 4.24 -11.49 -20.79
N ALA A 61 3.87 -10.21 -20.84
CA ALA A 61 3.20 -9.60 -21.98
C ALA A 61 4.10 -9.51 -23.21
N GLU A 62 3.45 -9.54 -24.38
CA GLU A 62 4.09 -9.38 -25.69
C GLU A 62 3.87 -7.95 -26.22
N SER A 63 2.76 -7.33 -25.82
CA SER A 63 2.39 -5.96 -26.19
C SER A 63 1.40 -5.38 -25.19
N PHE A 64 1.17 -4.07 -25.29
CA PHE A 64 0.05 -3.37 -24.70
C PHE A 64 -0.87 -2.83 -25.80
N ASP A 65 -2.15 -2.69 -25.48
CA ASP A 65 -3.13 -2.04 -26.35
C ASP A 65 -3.21 -0.54 -26.00
N ALA A 66 -2.66 0.30 -26.88
CA ALA A 66 -2.66 1.75 -26.70
C ALA A 66 -4.02 2.42 -26.92
N GLY A 67 -4.98 1.74 -27.58
CA GLY A 67 -6.33 2.24 -27.79
C GLY A 67 -7.23 2.07 -26.57
N VAL A 68 -6.96 1.06 -25.73
CA VAL A 68 -7.69 0.81 -24.48
C VAL A 68 -6.97 1.38 -23.26
N SER A 69 -5.64 1.45 -23.30
CA SER A 69 -4.83 1.94 -22.18
C SER A 69 -4.86 3.47 -22.06
N VAL A 70 -4.77 3.95 -20.83
CA VAL A 70 -4.70 5.37 -20.47
C VAL A 70 -3.41 5.60 -19.69
N PHE A 71 -2.47 6.32 -20.30
CA PHE A 71 -1.13 6.57 -19.77
C PHE A 71 -0.93 8.02 -19.31
N GLY A 72 -0.03 8.24 -18.35
CA GLY A 72 0.38 9.56 -17.89
C GLY A 72 -0.64 10.32 -17.04
N THR A 73 -1.81 9.74 -16.79
CA THR A 73 -2.88 10.34 -15.98
C THR A 73 -3.40 9.37 -14.93
N SER A 74 -4.08 9.91 -13.92
CA SER A 74 -4.82 9.12 -12.94
C SER A 74 -6.33 9.41 -13.02
N PRO A 75 -7.20 8.38 -13.03
CA PRO A 75 -6.88 6.95 -12.99
C PRO A 75 -6.32 6.44 -14.34
N GLY A 76 -5.19 5.74 -14.27
CA GLY A 76 -4.61 5.06 -15.42
C GLY A 76 -5.30 3.72 -15.71
N VAL A 77 -5.19 3.27 -16.95
CA VAL A 77 -5.66 1.95 -17.39
C VAL A 77 -4.54 1.30 -18.18
N LEU A 78 -4.27 0.02 -17.93
CA LEU A 78 -3.28 -0.74 -18.69
C LEU A 78 -3.94 -2.02 -19.21
N GLN A 79 -3.96 -2.18 -20.53
CA GLN A 79 -4.38 -3.40 -21.21
C GLN A 79 -3.14 -4.04 -21.84
N ILE A 80 -2.82 -5.26 -21.43
CA ILE A 80 -1.69 -6.06 -21.97
C ILE A 80 -2.19 -7.32 -22.67
N ASN A 81 -1.42 -7.78 -23.63
CA ASN A 81 -1.66 -9.01 -24.37
C ASN A 81 -0.63 -10.07 -23.97
N ILE A 82 -1.11 -11.24 -23.54
CA ILE A 82 -0.29 -12.36 -23.08
C ILE A 82 -0.75 -13.64 -23.81
N SER A 83 0.07 -14.14 -24.74
CA SER A 83 -0.13 -15.45 -25.41
C SER A 83 -1.57 -15.71 -25.89
N GLY A 84 -2.19 -14.74 -26.56
CA GLY A 84 -3.55 -14.85 -27.09
C GLY A 84 -4.69 -14.52 -26.10
N SER A 85 -4.37 -14.14 -24.86
CA SER A 85 -5.31 -13.57 -23.89
C SER A 85 -5.00 -12.09 -23.62
N THR A 86 -5.95 -11.38 -23.02
CA THR A 86 -5.79 -9.99 -22.63
C THR A 86 -6.00 -9.82 -21.13
N GLU A 87 -5.17 -8.99 -20.51
CA GLU A 87 -5.30 -8.62 -19.10
C GLU A 87 -5.44 -7.10 -18.96
N LYS A 88 -6.43 -6.67 -18.18
CA LYS A 88 -6.73 -5.26 -17.95
C LYS A 88 -6.53 -4.90 -16.49
N PHE A 89 -5.64 -3.94 -16.21
CA PHE A 89 -5.51 -3.31 -14.90
C PHE A 89 -6.23 -1.97 -14.89
N SER A 90 -7.10 -1.77 -13.91
CA SER A 90 -7.88 -0.53 -13.77
C SER A 90 -8.39 -0.36 -12.34
N LEU A 91 -8.89 0.84 -12.02
CA LEU A 91 -9.60 1.10 -10.77
C LEU A 91 -11.10 0.88 -10.93
N SER A 92 -11.71 0.26 -9.93
CA SER A 92 -13.14 0.33 -9.66
C SER A 92 -13.35 1.05 -8.34
N GLY A 93 -13.80 2.31 -8.40
CA GLY A 93 -13.72 3.23 -7.26
C GLY A 93 -12.27 3.43 -6.83
N ALA A 94 -11.93 3.02 -5.61
CA ALA A 94 -10.57 3.09 -5.05
C ALA A 94 -9.88 1.72 -4.99
N VAL A 95 -10.45 0.67 -5.61
CA VAL A 95 -9.87 -0.67 -5.59
C VAL A 95 -9.17 -0.94 -6.91
N LEU A 96 -7.89 -1.33 -6.86
CA LEU A 96 -7.15 -1.78 -8.03
C LEU A 96 -7.54 -3.22 -8.36
N GLN A 97 -7.87 -3.43 -9.63
CA GLN A 97 -8.40 -4.68 -10.13
C GLN A 97 -7.68 -5.14 -11.38
N VAL A 98 -7.71 -6.45 -11.62
CA VAL A 98 -7.26 -7.09 -12.85
C VAL A 98 -8.39 -7.92 -13.46
N GLN A 99 -8.54 -7.85 -14.78
CA GLN A 99 -9.47 -8.70 -15.53
C GLN A 99 -8.68 -9.55 -16.52
N LYS A 100 -8.74 -10.88 -16.40
CA LYS A 100 -7.97 -11.84 -17.20
C LYS A 100 -8.88 -12.70 -18.08
N GLY A 101 -9.48 -12.10 -19.12
CA GLY A 101 -10.43 -12.79 -20.01
C GLY A 101 -11.71 -13.34 -19.35
N GLY A 102 -11.95 -13.04 -18.07
CA GLY A 102 -13.06 -13.55 -17.26
C GLY A 102 -13.57 -12.52 -16.24
N PRO A 103 -14.07 -12.96 -15.07
CA PRO A 103 -14.46 -12.06 -13.98
C PRO A 103 -13.30 -11.19 -13.50
N THR A 104 -13.63 -10.02 -12.96
CA THR A 104 -12.65 -9.08 -12.43
C THR A 104 -12.23 -9.49 -11.02
N GLU A 105 -10.92 -9.48 -10.76
CA GLU A 105 -10.31 -9.80 -9.47
C GLU A 105 -9.73 -8.54 -8.82
N ASN A 106 -9.86 -8.44 -7.49
CA ASN A 106 -9.30 -7.34 -6.72
C ASN A 106 -7.83 -7.63 -6.36
N LEU A 107 -6.92 -6.75 -6.74
CA LEU A 107 -5.51 -6.81 -6.34
C LEU A 107 -5.25 -6.16 -4.99
N THR A 108 -6.06 -5.16 -4.63
CA THR A 108 -6.02 -4.50 -3.32
C THR A 108 -7.28 -4.83 -2.53
N SER A 109 -7.14 -5.01 -1.22
CA SER A 109 -8.27 -5.17 -0.29
C SER A 109 -9.10 -3.88 -0.17
N SER A 110 -10.38 -4.02 0.21
CA SER A 110 -11.33 -2.90 0.37
C SER A 110 -10.93 -1.86 1.40
N ASP A 111 -10.18 -2.24 2.43
CA ASP A 111 -9.77 -1.33 3.51
C ASP A 111 -8.37 -0.73 3.27
N VAL A 112 -7.94 -0.74 2.00
CA VAL A 112 -6.94 0.16 1.42
C VAL A 112 -7.55 0.86 0.21
N SER A 113 -7.31 2.16 0.06
CA SER A 113 -7.76 2.94 -1.08
C SER A 113 -6.59 3.31 -1.98
N VAL A 114 -6.73 3.10 -3.28
CA VAL A 114 -5.80 3.60 -4.29
C VAL A 114 -6.21 5.02 -4.63
N THR A 115 -5.38 5.99 -4.25
CA THR A 115 -5.69 7.42 -4.46
C THR A 115 -5.02 7.99 -5.71
N ASN A 116 -4.00 7.29 -6.22
CA ASN A 116 -3.35 7.60 -7.48
C ASN A 116 -2.92 6.29 -8.13
N LEU A 117 -3.17 6.13 -9.41
CA LEU A 117 -2.71 5.04 -10.28
C LEU A 117 -2.37 5.65 -11.62
N ILE A 118 -1.11 5.52 -12.04
CA ILE A 118 -0.61 6.03 -13.31
C ILE A 118 0.26 4.95 -13.95
N PHE A 119 0.04 4.73 -15.24
CA PHE A 119 0.90 3.91 -16.07
C PHE A 119 1.63 4.81 -17.07
N TYR A 120 2.88 4.49 -17.38
CA TYR A 120 3.63 5.11 -18.46
C TYR A 120 4.11 4.01 -19.38
N ALA A 121 3.97 4.21 -20.69
CA ALA A 121 4.49 3.31 -21.69
C ALA A 121 5.70 3.94 -22.40
N THR A 122 6.69 3.12 -22.69
CA THR A 122 7.81 3.47 -23.56
C THR A 122 7.98 2.33 -24.54
N SER A 123 8.00 2.64 -25.84
CA SER A 123 8.20 1.66 -26.90
C SER A 123 9.31 2.14 -27.83
N THR A 124 10.24 1.24 -28.12
CA THR A 124 11.23 1.33 -29.19
C THR A 124 11.00 0.16 -30.16
N ASP A 125 11.76 0.11 -31.26
CA ASP A 125 11.61 -0.94 -32.29
C ASP A 125 11.79 -2.35 -31.72
N ASN A 126 12.69 -2.49 -30.74
CA ASN A 126 13.02 -3.78 -30.12
C ASN A 126 12.56 -3.88 -28.67
N SER A 127 11.95 -2.86 -28.05
CA SER A 127 11.63 -2.94 -26.63
C SER A 127 10.37 -2.20 -26.22
N LYS A 128 9.56 -2.84 -25.37
CA LYS A 128 8.35 -2.25 -24.77
C LYS A 128 8.48 -2.33 -23.26
N MET A 129 8.33 -1.19 -22.59
CA MET A 129 8.42 -1.05 -21.15
C MET A 129 7.19 -0.34 -20.60
N ILE A 130 6.70 -0.82 -19.47
CA ILE A 130 5.69 -0.12 -18.67
C ILE A 130 6.32 0.28 -17.34
N LYS A 131 6.15 1.55 -16.98
CA LYS A 131 6.35 2.05 -15.61
C LYS A 131 4.99 2.19 -14.94
N VAL A 132 4.92 1.79 -13.69
CA VAL A 132 3.72 1.82 -12.86
C VAL A 132 4.01 2.67 -11.64
N GLU A 133 3.09 3.59 -11.34
CA GLU A 133 3.13 4.40 -10.13
C GLU A 133 1.75 4.35 -9.49
N PHE A 134 1.67 3.96 -8.22
CA PHE A 134 0.42 4.09 -7.49
C PHE A 134 0.63 4.46 -6.03
N THR A 135 -0.39 5.07 -5.46
CA THR A 135 -0.43 5.52 -4.08
C THR A 135 -1.55 4.81 -3.36
N LEU A 136 -1.21 4.17 -2.26
CA LEU A 136 -2.16 3.54 -1.35
C LEU A 136 -2.35 4.38 -0.10
N GLU A 137 -3.58 4.44 0.36
CA GLU A 137 -4.00 5.07 1.60
C GLU A 137 -4.79 4.10 2.47
N ALA A 138 -4.50 4.07 3.77
CA ALA A 138 -5.21 3.23 4.73
C ALA A 138 -5.20 3.86 6.13
N GLY A 139 -6.10 3.38 6.99
CA GLY A 139 -6.30 3.91 8.33
C GLY A 139 -7.30 5.06 8.37
N SER A 140 -7.45 5.69 9.53
CA SER A 140 -8.39 6.79 9.73
C SER A 140 -7.88 7.79 10.76
N GLY A 141 -8.30 9.05 10.62
CA GLY A 141 -7.93 10.14 11.52
C GLY A 141 -6.41 10.27 11.67
N LYS A 142 -5.91 10.33 12.91
CA LYS A 142 -4.47 10.45 13.21
C LYS A 142 -3.62 9.24 12.80
N PHE A 143 -4.24 8.11 12.44
CA PHE A 143 -3.56 6.90 12.02
C PHE A 143 -3.63 6.66 10.50
N GLN A 144 -4.20 7.59 9.74
CA GLN A 144 -4.17 7.55 8.29
C GLN A 144 -2.73 7.60 7.79
N LYS A 145 -2.41 6.71 6.86
CA LYS A 145 -1.10 6.59 6.23
C LYS A 145 -1.26 6.44 4.74
N THR A 146 -0.28 6.99 4.05
CA THR A 146 -0.16 6.96 2.60
C THR A 146 1.21 6.43 2.25
N LYS A 147 1.29 5.56 1.23
CA LYS A 147 2.54 4.99 0.72
C LYS A 147 2.51 4.93 -0.80
N ASN A 148 3.60 5.37 -1.42
CA ASN A 148 3.79 5.31 -2.86
C ASN A 148 4.54 4.05 -3.26
N PHE A 149 4.18 3.50 -4.41
CA PHE A 149 4.77 2.33 -5.02
C PHE A 149 5.17 2.67 -6.45
N TYR A 150 6.37 2.24 -6.83
CA TYR A 150 6.96 2.48 -8.15
C TYR A 150 7.53 1.17 -8.65
N GLY A 151 7.28 0.86 -9.92
CA GLY A 151 7.83 -0.32 -10.56
C GLY A 151 7.93 -0.13 -12.06
N SER A 152 8.79 -0.93 -12.69
CA SER A 152 8.91 -0.95 -14.15
C SER A 152 9.26 -2.35 -14.63
N ALA A 153 8.75 -2.71 -15.80
CA ALA A 153 9.01 -3.98 -16.45
C ALA A 153 9.11 -3.82 -17.96
N VAL A 154 10.06 -4.54 -18.55
CA VAL A 154 10.16 -4.75 -20.00
C VAL A 154 9.39 -6.01 -20.36
N MET A 155 8.63 -5.95 -21.45
CA MET A 155 7.81 -7.04 -21.98
C MET A 155 8.66 -8.15 -22.61
N ARG A 156 8.16 -9.38 -22.68
CA ARG A 156 8.86 -10.53 -23.27
C ARG A 156 9.14 -10.36 -24.76
N GLY A 157 8.24 -9.75 -25.51
CA GLY A 157 8.34 -9.59 -26.97
C GLY A 157 9.41 -8.59 -27.44
N ALA A 158 10.38 -8.26 -26.58
CA ALA A 158 11.38 -7.21 -26.72
C ALA A 158 12.82 -7.75 -26.91
N TYR A 159 12.97 -8.99 -27.38
CA TYR A 159 14.27 -9.62 -27.64
C TYR A 159 14.41 -9.99 -29.11
#